data_AF-A0A4U3LZ60-F1
#
_entry.id   AF-A0A4U3LZ60-F1
#
_cell.length_a   1.000
_cell.length_b   1.000
_cell.length_c   1.000
_cell.angle_alpha   90.00
_cell.angle_beta   90.00
_cell.angle_gamma   90.00
#
_symmetry.space_group_name_H-M   'P 1'
#
loop_
_entity.id
_entity.type
_entity.pdbx_description
1 polymer ?
#
loop_
_entity_poly.entity_id
_entity_poly.type
_entity_poly.pdbx_seq_one_letter_code
_entity_poly.pdbx_strand_id
1 'polypeptide(L)' 'MAVDDINHLDELVRLEVLRLRRTTANQAETIIELSDAGFSAGRIAELLGTTPATVRNALVRAKKNRGGD' A
#
# COMPACT_ATOMS: atom_id res chain seq x y z
N MET A 1 15.16 -15.50 -21.02
CA MET A 1 15.00 -15.36 -19.56
C MET A 1 14.90 -13.88 -19.25
N ALA A 2 13.69 -13.32 -19.11
CA ALA A 2 13.49 -11.93 -18.68
C ALA A 2 12.02 -11.58 -18.38
N VAL A 3 11.05 -12.27 -19.01
CA VAL A 3 9.62 -11.92 -18.86
C VAL A 3 8.98 -12.60 -17.64
N ASP A 4 9.39 -13.82 -17.32
CA ASP A 4 8.80 -14.59 -16.22
C ASP A 4 9.24 -14.07 -14.83
N ASP A 5 10.48 -13.62 -14.67
CA ASP A 5 11.01 -13.14 -13.39
C ASP A 5 10.30 -11.88 -12.88
N ILE A 6 9.88 -10.98 -13.78
CA ILE A 6 9.12 -9.77 -13.43
C ILE A 6 7.75 -10.14 -12.86
N ASN A 7 7.11 -11.18 -13.40
CA ASN A 7 5.82 -11.66 -12.92
C ASN A 7 5.95 -12.26 -11.50
N HIS A 8 7.03 -12.99 -11.21
CA HIS A 8 7.24 -13.60 -9.89
C HIS A 8 7.50 -12.58 -8.78
N LEU A 9 8.27 -11.53 -9.04
CA LEU A 9 8.46 -10.45 -8.06
C LEU A 9 7.14 -9.72 -7.78
N ASP A 10 6.35 -9.48 -8.82
CA ASP A 10 5.04 -8.84 -8.71
C ASP A 10 4.04 -9.72 -7.92
N GLU A 11 4.07 -11.04 -8.13
CA GLU A 11 3.32 -12.02 -7.34
C GLU A 11 3.73 -12.01 -5.86
N LEU A 12 5.04 -11.98 -5.55
CA LEU A 12 5.53 -11.90 -4.17
C LEU A 12 5.08 -10.61 -3.48
N VAL A 13 5.13 -9.47 -4.19
CA VAL A 13 4.61 -8.20 -3.66
C VAL A 13 3.11 -8.33 -3.37
N ARG A 14 2.32 -8.91 -4.27
CA ARG A 14 0.88 -9.14 -4.01
C ARG A 14 0.64 -10.06 -2.81
N LEU A 15 1.42 -11.12 -2.66
CA LEU A 15 1.32 -12.02 -1.51
C LEU A 15 1.64 -11.31 -0.19
N GLU A 16 2.67 -10.46 -0.17
CA GLU A 16 3.01 -9.69 1.02
C GLU A 16 1.93 -8.64 1.35
N VAL A 17 1.36 -7.97 0.34
CA VAL A 17 0.22 -7.07 0.54
C VAL A 17 -0.98 -7.81 1.14
N LEU A 18 -1.27 -9.04 0.67
CA LEU A 18 -2.33 -9.87 1.25
C LEU A 18 -2.05 -10.25 2.69
N ARG A 19 -0.79 -10.52 3.04
CA ARG A 19 -0.37 -10.77 4.42
C ARG A 19 -0.53 -9.52 5.27
N LEU A 20 -0.07 -8.37 4.80
CA LEU A 20 -0.16 -7.08 5.49
C LEU A 20 -1.61 -6.73 5.80
N ARG A 21 -2.53 -6.92 4.84
CA ARG A 21 -3.98 -6.72 5.05
C ARG A 21 -4.58 -7.58 6.16
N ARG A 22 -3.99 -8.74 6.46
CA ARG A 22 -4.43 -9.62 7.55
C ARG A 22 -3.86 -9.21 8.92
N THR A 23 -2.77 -8.44 8.94
CA THR A 23 -2.09 -8.06 10.18
C THR A 23 -2.38 -6.62 10.61
N THR A 24 -2.72 -5.73 9.68
CA THR A 24 -3.15 -4.35 9.99
C THR A 24 -4.61 -4.31 10.41
N ALA A 25 -4.97 -3.39 11.31
CA ALA A 25 -6.33 -3.29 11.84
C ALA A 25 -7.35 -2.79 10.80
N ASN A 26 -6.90 -2.00 9.82
CA ASN A 26 -7.76 -1.47 8.76
C ASN A 26 -6.95 -1.13 7.49
N GLN A 27 -7.66 -0.84 6.39
CA GLN A 27 -7.04 -0.51 5.11
C GLN A 27 -6.17 0.76 5.17
N ALA A 28 -6.49 1.73 6.03
CA ALA A 28 -5.70 2.96 6.14
C ALA A 28 -4.31 2.67 6.73
N GLU A 29 -4.21 1.77 7.70
CA GLU A 29 -2.91 1.29 8.19
C GLU A 29 -2.12 0.56 7.11
N THR A 30 -2.75 -0.31 6.31
CA THR A 30 -2.08 -0.94 5.16
C THR A 30 -1.52 0.11 4.18
N ILE A 31 -2.29 1.17 3.91
CA ILE A 31 -1.87 2.28 3.04
C ILE A 31 -0.65 3.00 3.61
N ILE A 32 -0.63 3.25 4.92
CA ILE A 32 0.47 3.94 5.60
C ILE A 32 1.74 3.08 5.52
N GLU A 33 1.68 1.81 5.88
CA GLU A 33 2.82 0.89 5.82
C GLU A 33 3.42 0.79 4.41
N LEU A 34 2.58 0.67 3.37
CA LEU A 34 3.06 0.64 1.99
C LEU A 34 3.67 1.99 1.56
N SER A 35 3.11 3.12 2.02
CA SER A 35 3.68 4.44 1.74
C SER A 35 5.02 4.63 2.44
N ASP A 36 5.13 4.20 3.69
CA ASP A 36 6.37 4.28 4.49
C ASP A 36 7.45 3.36 3.89
N ALA A 37 7.06 2.26 3.23
CA ALA A 37 7.93 1.41 2.40
C ALA A 37 8.28 1.98 1.01
N GLY A 38 7.81 3.19 0.67
CA GLY A 38 8.17 3.91 -0.55
C GLY A 38 7.29 3.64 -1.78
N PHE A 39 6.17 2.92 -1.64
CA PHE A 39 5.26 2.70 -2.76
C PHE A 39 4.49 3.98 -3.13
N SER A 40 4.32 4.22 -4.43
CA SER A 40 3.54 5.36 -4.92
C SER A 40 2.05 5.17 -4.68
N ALA A 41 1.30 6.28 -4.57
CA ALA A 41 -0.16 6.20 -4.37
C ALA A 41 -0.91 5.46 -5.49
N GLY A 42 -0.42 5.54 -6.73
CA GLY A 42 -0.96 4.78 -7.85
C GLY A 42 -0.75 3.28 -7.67
N ARG A 43 0.47 2.88 -7.29
CA ARG A 43 0.80 1.48 -7.06
C ARG A 43 0.06 0.88 -5.87
N ILE A 44 -0.09 1.63 -4.79
CA ILE A 44 -0.89 1.22 -3.63
C ILE A 44 -2.35 1.01 -4.04
N ALA A 45 -2.90 1.90 -4.88
CA ALA A 45 -4.27 1.79 -5.36
C ALA A 45 -4.50 0.52 -6.20
N GLU A 46 -3.56 0.18 -7.09
CA GLU A 46 -3.57 -1.08 -7.85
C GLU A 46 -3.56 -2.30 -6.92
N LEU A 47 -2.61 -2.34 -5.97
CA LEU A 47 -2.41 -3.47 -5.07
C LEU A 47 -3.61 -3.70 -4.13
N LEU A 48 -4.30 -2.63 -3.73
CA LEU A 48 -5.43 -2.68 -2.80
C LEU A 48 -6.80 -2.70 -3.48
N GLY A 49 -6.86 -2.58 -4.81
CA GLY A 49 -8.13 -2.51 -5.54
C GLY A 49 -8.95 -1.28 -5.18
N THR A 50 -8.31 -0.10 -5.11
CA THR A 50 -8.95 1.18 -4.77
C THR A 50 -8.50 2.30 -5.72
N THR A 51 -8.77 3.55 -5.39
CA THR A 51 -8.36 4.72 -6.19
C THR A 51 -7.17 5.46 -5.57
N PRO A 52 -6.31 6.11 -6.37
CA PRO A 52 -5.23 6.96 -5.85
C PRO A 52 -5.75 8.10 -4.96
N ALA A 53 -6.98 8.57 -5.20
CA ALA A 53 -7.62 9.59 -4.37
C ALA A 53 -7.92 9.06 -2.95
N THR A 54 -8.44 7.83 -2.84
CA THR A 54 -8.64 7.16 -1.55
C THR A 54 -7.34 7.04 -0.77
N VAL A 55 -6.26 6.62 -1.45
CA VAL A 55 -4.92 6.49 -0.85
C VAL A 55 -4.42 7.83 -0.32
N ARG A 56 -4.46 8.90 -1.13
CA ARG A 56 -4.04 10.24 -0.71
C ARG A 56 -4.84 10.76 0.48
N ASN A 57 -6.16 10.56 0.49
CA ASN A 57 -7.01 10.97 1.59
C ASN A 57 -6.65 10.24 2.91
N ALA A 58 -6.34 8.94 2.84
CA ALA A 58 -5.88 8.18 4.00
C ALA A 58 -4.54 8.73 4.54
N LEU A 59 -3.58 9.01 3.65
CA LEU A 59 -2.27 9.57 4.03
C LEU A 59 -2.38 10.98 4.64
N VAL A 60 -3.23 11.85 4.08
CA VAL A 60 -3.48 13.19 4.63
C VAL A 60 -4.05 13.10 6.05
N ARG A 61 -5.02 12.20 6.27
CA ARG A 61 -5.60 11.97 7.60
C ARG A 61 -4.56 11.43 8.58
N ALA A 62 -3.74 10.47 8.15
CA ALA A 62 -2.66 9.92 8.96
C ALA A 62 -1.64 10.99 9.38
N LYS A 63 -1.24 11.86 8.45
CA LYS A 63 -0.32 12.97 8.72
C LYS A 63 -0.90 13.95 9.74
N LYS A 64 -2.20 14.27 9.64
CA LYS A 64 -2.88 15.14 10.61
C LYS A 64 -2.87 14.54 12.02
N ASN A 65 -3.09 13.23 12.13
CA ASN A 65 -3.08 12.53 13.42
C ASN A 65 -1.68 12.39 14.03
N ARG A 66 -0.62 12.33 13.21
CA ARG A 66 0.78 12.28 13.66
C ARG A 66 1.36 13.66 14.03
N GLY A 67 0.81 14.75 13.51
CA GLY A 67 1.29 16.12 13.71
C GLY A 67 0.43 16.97 14.66
N GLY A 68 -0.39 16.35 15.49
CA GLY A 68 -1.14 17.00 16.55
C GLY A 68 -0.41 16.89 17.89
N ASP A 69 0.73 17.59 17.99
CA ASP A 69 1.43 17.99 19.21
C ASP A 69 1.73 19.49 19.09
#